data_AF-A0A947F0E8-F1
#
_entry.id   AF-A0A947F0E8-F1
#
_cell.length_a   1.000
_cell.length_b   1.000
_cell.length_c   1.000
_cell.angle_alpha   90.00
_cell.angle_beta   90.00
_cell.angle_gamma   90.00
#
_symmetry.space_group_name_H-M   'P 1'
#
loop_
_entity.id
_entity.type
_entity.pdbx_description
1 polymer ?
#
loop_
_entity_poly.entity_id
_entity_poly.type
_entity_poly.pdbx_seq_one_letter_code
_entity_poly.pdbx_strand_id
1 'polypeptide(L)'
;TRDTIEEQVRIGSHIIRLVDTAGIRESEDTIEKIGIERSLSSVKDADVIVALFDSSREFDEEDEKILTILDALEDKHIVVALNKSDLDRVFDTNTLQSYDLLEVSAKKAFVKLTEKLEQLFDGIGEGDELMLISARQIEAVTKAKASIEEAKRPLTDGELEFFSYHLQEAVKSISSISKPYDSEEILDKMFGEFCLGK
;
A
#
# COMPACT_ATOMS: atom_id res chain seq x y z
N THR A 1 27.80 -0.10 -5.86
CA THR A 1 26.45 -0.67 -5.93
C THR A 1 25.49 0.50 -5.97
N ARG A 2 24.86 0.74 -7.13
CA ARG A 2 23.86 1.81 -7.30
C ARG A 2 22.52 1.16 -6.97
N ASP A 3 22.28 0.98 -5.68
CA ASP A 3 20.97 0.58 -5.18
C ASP A 3 20.03 1.79 -5.28
N THR A 4 18.76 1.52 -5.56
CA THR A 4 17.68 2.50 -5.53
C THR A 4 17.82 3.37 -4.27
N ILE A 5 17.93 4.69 -4.43
CA ILE A 5 18.10 5.59 -3.29
C ILE A 5 16.73 5.62 -2.58
N GLU A 6 16.64 4.88 -1.48
CA GLU A 6 15.49 4.93 -0.58
C GLU A 6 15.77 5.96 0.51
N GLU A 7 14.92 6.99 0.61
CA GLU A 7 15.00 7.99 1.67
C GLU A 7 13.70 8.05 2.47
N GLN A 8 13.82 8.30 3.78
CA GLN A 8 12.66 8.55 4.64
C GLN A 8 12.49 10.05 4.83
N VAL A 9 11.30 10.55 4.50
CA VAL A 9 10.94 11.96 4.67
C VAL A 9 9.66 12.05 5.47
N ARG A 10 9.54 13.13 6.25
CA ARG A 10 8.31 13.47 6.95
C ARG A 10 7.51 14.48 6.13
N ILE A 11 6.26 14.15 5.83
CA ILE A 11 5.27 15.07 5.26
C ILE A 11 4.12 15.17 6.28
N GLY A 12 3.91 16.36 6.84
CA GLY A 12 2.96 16.53 7.94
C GLY A 12 3.29 15.64 9.15
N SER A 13 2.33 14.82 9.55
CA SER A 13 2.49 13.81 10.61
C SER A 13 2.98 12.43 10.09
N HIS A 14 3.06 12.26 8.77
CA HIS A 14 3.33 10.98 8.12
C HIS A 14 4.82 10.77 7.83
N ILE A 15 5.31 9.55 8.02
CA ILE A 15 6.64 9.12 7.60
C ILE A 15 6.50 8.34 6.31
N ILE A 16 7.08 8.86 5.24
CA ILE A 16 7.04 8.23 3.92
C ILE A 16 8.42 7.73 3.51
N ARG A 17 8.44 6.64 2.75
CA ARG A 17 9.63 6.15 2.08
C ARG A 17 9.57 6.57 0.61
N LEU A 18 10.44 7.49 0.22
CA LEU A 18 10.64 7.83 -1.18
C LEU A 18 11.55 6.80 -1.82
N VAL A 19 11.14 6.32 -2.98
CA VAL A 19 11.88 5.37 -3.80
C VAL A 19 12.18 6.09 -5.11
N ASP A 20 13.44 6.44 -5.34
CA ASP A 20 13.85 7.07 -6.59
C ASP A 20 13.89 6.04 -7.71
N THR A 21 12.99 6.14 -8.69
CA THR A 21 13.06 5.34 -9.91
C THR A 21 14.15 5.90 -10.79
N ALA A 22 14.98 5.07 -11.42
CA ALA A 22 16.13 5.53 -12.22
C ALA A 22 15.77 6.36 -13.49
N GLY A 23 14.52 6.81 -13.62
CA GLY A 23 13.90 7.28 -14.84
C GLY A 23 13.44 6.10 -15.70
N ILE A 24 12.28 6.21 -16.33
CA ILE A 24 11.79 5.23 -17.31
C ILE A 24 12.23 5.70 -18.69
N ARG A 25 13.54 5.61 -18.97
CA ARG A 25 14.09 5.90 -20.30
C ARG A 25 14.58 4.63 -20.94
N GLU A 26 14.15 4.38 -22.18
CA GLU A 26 14.73 3.31 -22.98
C GLU A 26 16.12 3.72 -23.46
N SER A 27 17.08 2.85 -23.20
CA SER A 27 18.44 2.98 -23.72
C SER A 27 18.99 1.59 -24.01
N GLU A 28 19.91 1.51 -24.97
CA GLU A 28 20.44 0.25 -25.52
C GLU A 28 21.34 -0.50 -24.53
N ASP A 29 21.67 0.12 -23.39
CA ASP A 29 22.60 -0.43 -22.41
C ASP A 29 21.92 -1.46 -21.49
N THR A 30 22.52 -2.64 -21.37
CA THR A 30 21.98 -3.77 -20.57
C THR A 30 21.77 -3.43 -19.09
N ILE A 31 22.53 -2.46 -18.56
CA ILE A 31 22.43 -1.97 -17.20
C ILE A 31 21.15 -1.12 -17.01
N GLU A 32 20.72 -0.39 -18.03
CA GLU A 32 19.55 0.49 -17.98
C GLU A 32 18.23 -0.30 -18.09
N LYS A 33 18.22 -1.44 -18.80
CA LYS A 33 17.07 -2.36 -18.80
C LYS A 33 16.73 -2.90 -17.40
N ILE A 34 17.75 -3.22 -16.61
CA ILE A 34 17.59 -3.61 -15.20
C ILE A 34 17.01 -2.42 -14.40
N GLY A 35 17.38 -1.19 -14.74
CA GLY A 35 16.82 0.03 -14.14
C GLY A 35 15.32 0.20 -14.42
N ILE A 36 14.88 -0.11 -15.64
CA ILE A 36 13.46 -0.06 -16.02
C ILE A 36 12.67 -1.15 -15.29
N GLU A 37 13.13 -2.41 -15.31
CA GLU A 37 12.45 -3.51 -14.61
C GLU A 37 12.32 -3.24 -13.10
N ARG A 38 13.37 -2.68 -12.49
CA ARG A 38 13.33 -2.27 -11.07
C ARG A 38 12.33 -1.15 -10.83
N SER A 39 12.31 -0.12 -11.69
CA SER A 39 11.36 0.97 -11.59
C SER A 39 9.92 0.46 -11.69
N LEU A 40 9.65 -0.48 -12.60
CA LEU A 40 8.34 -1.13 -12.72
C LEU A 40 7.96 -1.95 -11.48
N SER A 41 8.91 -2.65 -10.85
CA SER A 41 8.65 -3.35 -9.58
C SER A 41 8.31 -2.36 -8.46
N SER A 42 9.09 -1.29 -8.32
CA SER A 42 8.85 -0.26 -7.31
C SER A 42 7.50 0.43 -7.50
N VAL A 43 7.08 0.66 -8.74
CA VAL A 43 5.76 1.22 -9.07
C VAL A 43 4.62 0.29 -8.65
N LYS A 44 4.75 -1.03 -8.81
CA LYS A 44 3.74 -1.99 -8.36
C LYS A 44 3.61 -2.04 -6.84
N ASP A 45 4.73 -1.96 -6.14
CA ASP A 45 4.79 -2.04 -4.69
C ASP A 45 4.43 -0.70 -3.99
N ALA A 46 4.42 0.42 -4.72
CA ALA A 46 4.14 1.74 -4.17
C ALA A 46 2.67 1.92 -3.75
N ASP A 47 2.43 2.57 -2.62
CA ASP A 47 1.09 2.97 -2.17
C ASP A 47 0.58 4.23 -2.90
N VAL A 48 1.50 5.17 -3.16
CA VAL A 48 1.25 6.42 -3.88
C VAL A 48 2.31 6.62 -4.94
N ILE A 49 1.89 7.00 -6.15
CA ILE A 49 2.77 7.24 -7.29
C ILE A 49 2.72 8.72 -7.65
N VAL A 50 3.90 9.34 -7.73
CA VAL A 50 4.05 10.72 -8.22
C VAL A 50 4.69 10.67 -9.60
N ALA A 51 3.89 10.89 -10.64
CA ALA A 51 4.36 10.92 -12.01
C ALA A 51 4.74 12.35 -12.39
N LEU A 52 6.03 12.58 -12.67
CA LEU A 52 6.57 13.91 -12.98
C LEU A 52 6.73 14.09 -14.49
N PHE A 53 6.05 15.09 -15.04
CA PHE A 53 6.17 15.47 -16.45
C PHE A 53 6.76 16.87 -16.57
N ASP A 54 7.61 17.11 -17.56
CA ASP A 54 8.19 18.43 -17.81
C ASP A 54 7.23 19.29 -18.65
N SER A 55 6.63 20.32 -18.04
CA SER A 55 5.67 21.17 -18.73
C SER A 55 6.27 22.09 -19.81
N SER A 56 7.59 22.26 -19.82
CA SER A 56 8.31 23.18 -20.72
C SER A 56 8.71 22.58 -22.08
N ARG A 57 8.41 21.29 -22.30
CA ARG A 57 8.69 20.57 -23.54
C ARG A 57 7.40 20.00 -24.14
N GLU A 58 7.45 19.66 -25.42
CA GLU A 58 6.38 18.89 -26.06
C GLU A 58 6.32 17.47 -25.46
N PHE A 59 5.11 16.91 -25.45
CA PHE A 59 4.87 15.53 -25.07
C PHE A 59 5.60 14.58 -26.02
N ASP A 60 6.28 13.56 -25.49
CA ASP A 60 7.05 12.61 -26.29
C ASP A 60 6.74 11.14 -25.99
N GLU A 61 7.46 10.23 -26.66
CA GLU A 61 7.29 8.78 -26.52
C GLU A 61 7.62 8.28 -25.10
N GLU A 62 8.49 8.97 -24.34
CA GLU A 62 8.77 8.61 -22.95
C GLU A 62 7.54 8.91 -22.07
N ASP A 63 6.90 10.06 -22.28
CA ASP A 63 5.69 10.44 -21.59
C ASP A 63 4.53 9.47 -21.88
N GLU A 64 4.39 8.99 -23.11
CA GLU A 64 3.39 7.98 -23.51
C GLU A 64 3.59 6.63 -22.81
N LYS A 65 4.85 6.21 -22.64
CA LYS A 65 5.19 4.98 -21.91
C LYS A 65 4.84 5.09 -20.43
N ILE A 66 5.13 6.25 -19.81
CA ILE A 66 4.74 6.51 -18.43
C ILE A 66 3.22 6.40 -18.30
N LEU A 67 2.45 7.00 -19.21
CA LEU A 67 0.99 6.89 -19.17
C LEU A 67 0.49 5.47 -19.34
N THR A 68 1.06 4.70 -20.27
CA THR A 68 0.70 3.29 -20.45
C THR A 68 0.93 2.48 -19.18
N ILE A 69 2.00 2.78 -18.43
CA ILE A 69 2.28 2.14 -17.14
C ILE A 69 1.24 2.55 -16.10
N LEU A 70 0.91 3.84 -16.01
CA LEU A 70 -0.08 4.37 -15.06
C LEU A 70 -1.48 3.81 -15.34
N ASP A 71 -1.90 3.73 -16.60
CA ASP A 71 -3.19 3.18 -17.02
C ASP A 71 -3.33 1.67 -16.72
N ALA A 72 -2.21 0.95 -16.64
CA ALA A 72 -2.18 -0.47 -16.30
C ALA A 72 -2.27 -0.74 -14.78
N LEU A 73 -2.22 0.30 -13.94
CA LEU A 73 -2.30 0.19 -12.49
C LEU A 73 -3.73 0.39 -12.02
N GLU A 74 -4.28 -0.64 -11.39
CA GLU A 74 -5.57 -0.58 -10.71
C GLU A 74 -5.37 -0.26 -9.22
N ASP A 75 -6.30 0.48 -8.62
CA ASP A 75 -6.36 0.77 -7.18
C ASP A 75 -5.12 1.47 -6.57
N LYS A 76 -4.38 2.25 -7.36
CA LYS A 76 -3.26 3.07 -6.87
C LYS A 76 -3.61 4.55 -6.84
N HIS A 77 -3.13 5.25 -5.81
CA HIS A 77 -3.22 6.71 -5.75
C HIS A 77 -2.15 7.33 -6.65
N ILE A 78 -2.56 7.94 -7.75
CA ILE A 78 -1.66 8.55 -8.74
C ILE A 78 -1.81 10.08 -8.69
N VAL A 79 -0.70 10.78 -8.45
CA VAL A 79 -0.60 12.24 -8.52
C VAL A 79 0.29 12.60 -9.71
N VAL A 80 -0.26 13.38 -10.65
CA VAL A 80 0.49 13.82 -11.83
C VAL A 80 1.02 15.23 -11.60
N ALA A 81 2.34 15.36 -11.55
CA ALA A 81 3.04 16.61 -11.29
C ALA A 81 3.68 17.18 -12.58
N LEU A 82 3.09 18.25 -13.12
CA LEU A 82 3.65 19.05 -14.19
C LEU A 82 4.75 19.96 -13.65
N ASN A 83 6.00 19.52 -13.76
CA ASN A 83 7.19 20.22 -13.30
C ASN A 83 7.61 21.36 -14.25
N LYS A 84 8.49 22.24 -13.77
CA LYS A 84 8.98 23.44 -14.47
C LYS A 84 7.89 24.45 -14.85
N SER A 85 6.84 24.55 -14.03
CA SER A 85 5.76 25.55 -14.21
C SER A 85 6.22 27.01 -14.10
N ASP A 86 7.51 27.25 -13.79
CA ASP A 86 8.16 28.55 -13.91
C ASP A 86 8.51 28.96 -15.36
N LEU A 87 8.43 28.02 -16.31
CA LEU A 87 8.65 28.24 -17.74
C LEU A 87 7.32 28.27 -18.51
N ASP A 88 7.35 28.75 -19.75
CA ASP A 88 6.19 28.70 -20.64
C ASP A 88 5.80 27.25 -20.92
N ARG A 89 4.50 26.96 -20.79
CA ARG A 89 3.97 25.63 -21.04
C ARG A 89 3.93 25.34 -22.54
N VAL A 90 4.55 24.24 -22.92
CA VAL A 90 4.49 23.65 -24.26
C VAL A 90 3.82 22.27 -24.24
N PHE A 91 3.79 21.63 -23.07
CA PHE A 91 3.25 20.28 -22.87
C PHE A 91 1.72 20.21 -23.05
N ASP A 92 1.24 19.22 -23.81
CA ASP A 92 -0.20 18.96 -23.98
C ASP A 92 -0.75 18.15 -22.80
N THR A 93 -1.73 18.71 -22.10
CA THR A 93 -2.37 18.08 -20.93
C THR A 93 -3.65 17.32 -21.27
N ASN A 94 -4.08 17.28 -22.54
CA ASN A 94 -5.33 16.62 -22.94
C ASN A 94 -5.36 15.13 -22.57
N THR A 95 -4.21 14.45 -22.68
CA THR A 95 -4.04 13.04 -22.32
C THR A 95 -3.99 12.79 -20.82
N LEU A 96 -3.87 13.84 -20.01
CA LEU A 96 -3.73 13.75 -18.55
C LEU A 96 -5.02 14.10 -17.79
N GLN A 97 -6.12 14.39 -18.48
CA GLN A 97 -7.37 14.87 -17.86
C GLN A 97 -8.02 13.86 -16.90
N SER A 98 -7.72 12.58 -17.05
CA SER A 98 -8.16 11.51 -16.15
C SER A 98 -7.45 11.51 -14.79
N TYR A 99 -6.36 12.27 -14.67
CA TYR A 99 -5.51 12.29 -13.49
C TYR A 99 -5.66 13.59 -12.69
N ASP A 100 -5.31 13.51 -11.41
CA ASP A 100 -5.23 14.69 -10.55
C ASP A 100 -3.93 15.47 -10.86
N LEU A 101 -4.10 16.55 -11.60
CA LEU A 101 -3.02 17.36 -12.16
C LEU A 101 -2.55 18.45 -11.18
N LEU A 102 -1.24 18.50 -10.97
CA LEU A 102 -0.60 19.50 -10.13
C LEU A 102 0.57 20.19 -10.84
N GLU A 103 0.56 21.51 -10.87
CA GLU A 103 1.71 22.28 -11.34
C GLU A 103 2.73 22.50 -10.24
N VAL A 104 3.97 22.11 -10.49
CA VAL A 104 5.09 22.23 -9.55
C VAL A 104 6.30 22.87 -10.21
N SER A 105 7.12 23.54 -9.40
CA SER A 105 8.42 24.02 -9.85
C SER A 105 9.46 23.65 -8.81
N ALA A 106 10.31 22.69 -9.17
CA ALA A 106 11.42 22.26 -8.32
C ALA A 106 12.36 23.42 -7.90
N LYS A 107 12.39 24.51 -8.68
CA LYS A 107 13.20 25.70 -8.39
C LYS A 107 12.55 26.65 -7.38
N LYS A 108 11.22 26.75 -7.38
CA LYS A 108 10.51 27.73 -6.56
C LYS A 108 10.03 27.13 -5.25
N ALA A 109 9.42 25.93 -5.29
CA ALA A 109 9.14 25.06 -4.15
C ALA A 109 8.20 23.91 -4.57
N PHE A 110 8.25 22.81 -3.82
CA PHE A 110 7.30 21.68 -3.91
C PHE A 110 6.11 21.80 -2.95
N VAL A 111 5.86 22.97 -2.34
CA VAL A 111 4.83 23.16 -1.30
C VAL A 111 3.47 22.59 -1.71
N LYS A 112 3.00 22.89 -2.92
CA LYS A 112 1.72 22.37 -3.42
C LYS A 112 1.66 20.85 -3.48
N LEU A 113 2.78 20.20 -3.82
CA LEU A 113 2.88 18.74 -3.88
C LEU A 113 2.87 18.16 -2.47
N THR A 114 3.62 18.77 -1.56
CA THR A 114 3.66 18.36 -0.15
C THR A 114 2.30 18.48 0.51
N GLU A 115 1.58 19.59 0.32
CA GLU A 115 0.21 19.80 0.84
C GLU A 115 -0.78 18.78 0.26
N LYS A 116 -0.69 18.50 -1.04
CA LYS A 116 -1.55 17.53 -1.70
C LYS A 116 -1.31 16.11 -1.20
N LEU A 117 -0.05 15.73 -1.04
CA LEU A 117 0.33 14.43 -0.48
C LEU A 117 -0.11 14.32 0.98
N GLU A 118 0.03 15.37 1.78
CA GLU A 118 -0.44 15.41 3.17
C GLU A 118 -1.97 15.16 3.24
N GLN A 119 -2.77 15.86 2.43
CA GLN A 119 -4.21 15.62 2.36
C GLN A 119 -4.57 14.20 1.93
N LEU A 120 -3.80 13.63 1.00
CA LEU A 120 -4.00 12.28 0.53
C LEU A 120 -3.71 11.28 1.65
N PHE A 121 -2.59 11.45 2.36
CA PHE A 121 -2.23 10.59 3.49
C PHE A 121 -3.16 10.74 4.69
N ASP A 122 -3.68 11.94 4.95
CA ASP A 122 -4.69 12.17 5.99
C ASP A 122 -6.00 11.41 5.68
N GLY A 123 -6.39 11.34 4.40
CA GLY A 123 -7.55 10.55 3.97
C GLY A 123 -7.31 9.03 3.99
N ILE A 124 -6.05 8.57 3.98
CA ILE A 124 -5.72 7.15 4.12
C ILE A 124 -5.90 6.76 5.60
N GLY A 125 -7.04 6.14 5.89
CA GLY A 125 -7.39 5.73 7.25
C GLY A 125 -8.36 6.63 7.99
N GLU A 126 -9.00 7.57 7.30
CA GLU A 126 -10.25 8.20 7.76
C GLU A 126 -11.40 7.18 7.71
N GLY A 127 -11.37 6.26 8.66
CA GLY A 127 -12.45 5.35 8.99
C GLY A 127 -12.30 4.94 10.44
N ASP A 128 -13.42 4.73 11.14
CA ASP A 128 -13.45 4.11 12.48
C ASP A 128 -13.01 2.61 12.44
N GLU A 129 -12.37 2.20 11.34
CA GLU A 129 -11.90 0.86 11.07
C GLU A 129 -10.56 0.61 11.76
N LEU A 130 -10.50 -0.49 12.50
CA LEU A 130 -9.32 -0.89 13.23
C LEU A 130 -8.20 -1.29 12.24
N MET A 131 -7.26 -0.37 11.98
CA MET A 131 -6.12 -0.67 11.11
C MET A 131 -5.15 -1.67 11.76
N LEU A 132 -4.78 -2.70 11.00
CA LEU A 132 -3.71 -3.62 11.36
C LEU A 132 -2.36 -3.02 10.90
N ILE A 133 -1.49 -2.70 11.84
CA ILE A 133 -0.30 -1.87 11.60
C ILE A 133 0.95 -2.73 11.31
N SER A 134 0.92 -4.04 11.60
CA SER A 134 2.08 -4.92 11.43
C SER A 134 1.76 -6.19 10.65
N ALA A 135 2.74 -6.66 9.88
CA ALA A 135 2.67 -7.95 9.16
C ALA A 135 2.26 -9.10 10.09
N ARG A 136 2.74 -9.08 11.35
CA ARG A 136 2.36 -10.07 12.37
C ARG A 136 0.87 -10.05 12.70
N GLN A 137 0.27 -8.86 12.84
CA GLN A 137 -1.16 -8.72 13.09
C GLN A 137 -1.98 -9.19 11.89
N ILE A 138 -1.55 -8.82 10.69
CA ILE A 138 -2.18 -9.25 9.44
C ILE A 138 -2.15 -10.78 9.34
N GLU A 139 -0.98 -11.40 9.58
CA GLU A 139 -0.82 -12.85 9.56
C GLU A 139 -1.71 -13.53 10.60
N ALA A 140 -1.75 -13.02 11.84
CA ALA A 140 -2.59 -13.54 12.90
C ALA A 140 -4.09 -13.51 12.57
N VAL A 141 -4.60 -12.38 12.04
CA VAL A 141 -5.99 -12.25 11.61
C VAL A 141 -6.29 -13.15 10.40
N THR A 142 -5.36 -13.24 9.46
CA THR A 142 -5.50 -14.09 8.27
C THR A 142 -5.60 -15.57 8.63
N LYS A 143 -4.72 -16.03 9.53
CA LYS A 143 -4.76 -17.41 10.07
C LYS A 143 -6.05 -17.66 10.83
N ALA A 144 -6.47 -16.74 11.70
CA ALA A 144 -7.71 -16.89 12.44
C ALA A 144 -8.94 -17.01 11.52
N LYS A 145 -9.01 -16.17 10.49
CA LYS A 145 -10.05 -16.25 9.46
C LYS A 145 -10.04 -17.61 8.76
N ALA A 146 -8.87 -18.08 8.33
CA ALA A 146 -8.74 -19.39 7.68
C ALA A 146 -9.24 -20.53 8.58
N SER A 147 -8.84 -20.55 9.86
CA SER A 147 -9.30 -21.56 10.81
C SER A 147 -10.82 -21.48 11.05
N ILE A 148 -11.41 -20.29 11.13
CA ILE A 148 -12.88 -20.15 11.25
C ILE A 148 -13.60 -20.69 10.00
N GLU A 149 -13.07 -20.43 8.81
CA GLU A 149 -13.61 -20.98 7.56
C GLU A 149 -13.51 -22.52 7.54
N GLU A 150 -12.38 -23.08 7.96
CA GLU A 150 -12.19 -24.53 8.07
C GLU A 150 -13.13 -25.16 9.10
N ALA A 151 -13.47 -24.46 10.19
CA ALA A 151 -14.40 -24.93 11.21
C ALA A 151 -15.84 -25.14 10.70
N LYS A 152 -16.26 -24.44 9.63
CA LYS A 152 -17.64 -24.51 9.12
C LYS A 152 -18.03 -25.91 8.66
N ARG A 153 -17.11 -26.63 8.03
CA ARG A 153 -17.38 -27.98 7.50
C ARG A 153 -17.55 -29.01 8.62
N PRO A 154 -16.61 -29.18 9.57
CA PRO A 154 -16.80 -30.07 10.72
C PRO A 154 -18.07 -29.77 11.52
N LEU A 155 -18.45 -28.50 11.67
CA LEU A 155 -19.71 -28.14 12.33
C LEU A 155 -20.93 -28.70 11.59
N THR A 156 -20.92 -28.65 10.26
CA THR A 156 -22.01 -29.14 9.41
C THR A 156 -22.06 -30.67 9.39
N ASP A 157 -20.89 -31.31 9.38
CA ASP A 157 -20.74 -32.77 9.34
C ASP A 157 -20.94 -33.42 10.74
N GLY A 158 -21.12 -32.61 11.80
CA GLY A 158 -21.32 -33.07 13.19
C GLY A 158 -20.04 -33.48 13.92
N GLU A 159 -18.88 -33.16 13.34
CA GLU A 159 -17.55 -33.49 13.85
C GLU A 159 -17.07 -32.44 14.87
N LEU A 160 -17.64 -32.48 16.08
CA LEU A 160 -17.42 -31.45 17.10
C LEU A 160 -15.96 -31.33 17.57
N GLU A 161 -15.17 -32.42 17.53
CA GLU A 161 -13.76 -32.39 17.91
C GLU A 161 -12.92 -31.55 16.94
N PHE A 162 -13.10 -31.75 15.63
CA PHE A 162 -12.42 -30.97 14.60
C PHE A 162 -12.91 -29.52 14.58
N PHE A 163 -14.21 -29.30 14.76
CA PHE A 163 -14.77 -27.96 14.94
C PHE A 163 -14.09 -27.21 16.10
N SER A 164 -14.00 -27.85 17.27
CA SER A 164 -13.36 -27.28 18.46
C SER A 164 -11.88 -27.00 18.22
N TYR A 165 -11.16 -27.89 17.53
CA TYR A 165 -9.76 -27.70 17.17
C TYR A 165 -9.55 -26.43 16.34
N HIS A 166 -10.33 -26.24 15.27
CA HIS A 166 -10.21 -25.06 14.42
C HIS A 166 -10.56 -23.76 15.15
N LEU A 167 -11.55 -23.78 16.05
CA LEU A 167 -11.85 -22.61 16.90
C LEU A 167 -10.71 -22.28 17.86
N GLN A 168 -10.07 -23.28 18.47
CA GLN A 168 -8.92 -23.06 19.35
C GLN A 168 -7.75 -22.44 18.59
N GLU A 169 -7.46 -22.89 17.37
CA GLU A 169 -6.41 -22.30 16.53
C GLU A 169 -6.75 -20.85 16.10
N ALA A 170 -8.03 -20.55 15.83
CA ALA A 170 -8.47 -19.19 15.55
C ALA A 170 -8.27 -18.26 16.77
N VAL A 171 -8.70 -18.70 17.95
CA VAL A 171 -8.54 -17.96 19.21
C VAL A 171 -7.07 -17.73 19.52
N LYS A 172 -6.23 -18.76 19.37
CA LYS A 172 -4.78 -18.68 19.59
C LYS A 172 -4.08 -17.72 18.61
N SER A 173 -4.54 -17.69 17.36
CA SER A 173 -4.02 -16.76 16.36
C SER A 173 -4.38 -15.31 16.72
N ILE A 174 -5.63 -15.04 17.08
CA ILE A 174 -6.06 -13.69 17.52
C ILE A 174 -5.37 -13.30 18.83
N SER A 175 -5.26 -14.22 19.80
CA SER A 175 -4.64 -13.92 21.09
C SER A 175 -3.16 -13.54 20.94
N SER A 176 -2.46 -14.04 19.91
CA SER A 176 -1.07 -13.63 19.60
C SER A 176 -0.90 -12.14 19.25
N ILE A 177 -2.00 -11.45 18.90
CA ILE A 177 -2.02 -10.00 18.64
C ILE A 177 -1.90 -9.23 19.96
N SER A 178 -2.55 -9.73 21.02
CA SER A 178 -2.47 -9.16 22.37
C SER A 178 -1.25 -9.75 23.10
N LYS A 179 -0.38 -8.91 23.65
CA LYS A 179 0.79 -9.37 24.43
C LYS A 179 0.39 -10.27 25.63
N PRO A 180 1.35 -11.07 26.14
CA PRO A 180 1.22 -12.53 26.17
C PRO A 180 -0.01 -12.96 26.98
N TYR A 181 -0.98 -13.57 26.30
CA TYR A 181 -2.24 -14.01 26.90
C TYR A 181 -2.09 -15.43 27.43
N ASP A 182 -2.44 -15.62 28.70
CA ASP A 182 -2.47 -16.91 29.38
C ASP A 182 -3.71 -17.69 28.90
N SER A 183 -3.50 -18.85 28.27
CA SER A 183 -4.57 -19.65 27.66
C SER A 183 -5.61 -20.17 28.66
N GLU A 184 -5.30 -20.15 29.96
CA GLU A 184 -6.15 -20.68 31.03
C GLU A 184 -7.40 -19.80 31.27
N GLU A 185 -7.31 -18.46 31.20
CA GLU A 185 -8.46 -17.59 31.51
C GLU A 185 -9.60 -17.66 30.48
N ILE A 186 -9.30 -17.98 29.22
CA ILE A 186 -10.32 -18.08 28.16
C ILE A 186 -11.07 -19.41 28.29
N LEU A 187 -10.36 -20.50 28.60
CA LEU A 187 -10.97 -21.81 28.85
C LEU A 187 -11.89 -21.72 30.06
N ASP A 188 -11.46 -21.06 31.13
CA ASP A 188 -12.29 -20.87 32.34
C ASP A 188 -13.55 -20.03 32.08
N LYS A 189 -13.49 -19.00 31.23
CA LYS A 189 -14.69 -18.23 30.85
C LYS A 189 -15.60 -19.00 29.89
N MET A 190 -15.04 -19.75 28.94
CA MET A 190 -15.84 -20.54 27.99
C MET A 190 -16.50 -21.75 28.65
N PHE A 191 -15.88 -22.37 29.67
CA PHE A 191 -16.44 -23.52 30.39
C PHE A 191 -17.14 -23.16 31.71
N GLY A 192 -16.87 -21.97 32.27
CA GLY A 192 -17.55 -21.48 33.47
C GLY A 192 -19.03 -21.13 33.25
N GLU A 193 -19.43 -20.83 32.00
CA GLU A 193 -20.83 -20.62 31.64
C GLU A 193 -21.56 -21.92 31.23
N PHE A 194 -20.86 -23.04 31.05
CA PHE A 194 -21.51 -24.34 30.95
C PHE A 194 -21.80 -24.83 32.37
N CYS A 195 -23.05 -24.65 32.80
CA CYS A 195 -23.60 -25.45 33.89
C CYS A 195 -23.43 -26.92 33.53
N LEU A 196 -22.39 -27.58 34.06
CA LEU A 196 -22.37 -29.02 34.22
C LEU A 196 -23.52 -29.36 35.17
N GLY A 197 -24.67 -29.68 34.57
CA GLY A 197 -25.73 -30.40 35.25
C GLY A 197 -25.13 -31.65 35.90
N LYS A 198 -25.55 -31.90 37.14
CA LYS A 198 -25.21 -33.06 37.98
C LYS A 198 -24.95 -34.36 37.22
#